data_AF-A0A2W6B8G4-F1
#
_entry.id   AF-A0A2W6B8G4-F1
#
_cell.length_a   1.000
_cell.length_b   1.000
_cell.length_c   1.000
_cell.angle_alpha   90.00
_cell.angle_beta   90.00
_cell.angle_gamma   90.00
#
_symmetry.space_group_name_H-M   'P 1'
#
loop_
_entity.id
_entity.type
_entity.pdbx_description
1 polymer ?
#
loop_
_entity_poly.entity_id
_entity_poly.type
_entity_poly.pdbx_seq_one_letter_code
_entity_poly.pdbx_strand_id
1 'polypeptide(L)'
;MAGAKTPRAKALAEQMERERAERARRRQFGIVGGLVALVVVIVVAMIVVRATRHHNPAAASAASTAIAGQVSSVPTGILDKAGSGGASAPMPISGQQALTSNGKPELLYVGAEWCPYCAAERWPLAVALSRFGKLTGLQQVRSAATDVYANTATLSFAKVSYTSKYLTFTPAEIQDVDRKPLTTLTAVQHNLFTTVGGGGFPFIDFGNRYRISTATYDPGLLKGLDQAQIAGSLAKSGNKVGTAIAGSANVITATICALTKDQPVSVCKSATIQTIERALGASG
;
A
#
# COMPACT_ATOMS: atom_id res chain seq x y z
N MET A 1 -8.12 -55.71 69.12
CA MET A 1 -9.29 -54.82 68.89
C MET A 1 -8.86 -53.38 69.17
N ALA A 2 -9.33 -52.46 68.33
CA ALA A 2 -8.92 -51.06 68.10
C ALA A 2 -8.21 -50.27 69.24
N GLY A 3 -6.98 -49.80 68.95
CA GLY A 3 -6.26 -48.82 69.76
C GLY A 3 -6.85 -47.42 69.61
N ALA A 4 -7.34 -46.86 70.72
CA ALA A 4 -7.79 -45.48 70.79
C ALA A 4 -6.58 -44.53 70.69
N LYS A 5 -6.38 -43.91 69.51
CA LYS A 5 -5.42 -42.82 69.35
C LYS A 5 -5.83 -41.64 70.25
N THR A 6 -4.93 -41.29 71.17
CA THR A 6 -5.07 -40.23 72.17
C THR A 6 -5.42 -38.89 71.52
N PRO A 7 -6.31 -38.07 72.11
CA PRO A 7 -6.78 -36.79 71.53
C PRO A 7 -5.65 -35.80 71.21
N ARG A 8 -4.52 -35.88 71.93
CA ARG A 8 -3.29 -35.09 71.64
C ARG A 8 -2.65 -35.42 70.29
N ALA A 9 -2.68 -36.68 69.85
CA ALA A 9 -2.08 -37.08 68.59
C ALA A 9 -2.86 -36.58 67.37
N LYS A 10 -4.19 -36.43 67.50
CA LYS A 10 -5.04 -35.84 66.44
C LYS A 10 -4.82 -34.33 66.31
N ALA A 11 -4.74 -33.61 67.44
CA ALA A 11 -4.50 -32.16 67.44
C ALA A 11 -3.14 -31.76 66.82
N LEU A 12 -2.07 -32.52 67.10
CA LEU A 12 -0.76 -32.31 66.48
C LEU A 12 -0.76 -32.60 64.97
N ALA A 13 -1.47 -33.63 64.53
CA ALA A 13 -1.61 -33.94 63.11
C ALA A 13 -2.38 -32.83 62.36
N GLU A 14 -3.45 -32.29 62.96
CA GLU A 14 -4.20 -31.17 62.39
C GLU A 14 -3.40 -29.86 62.34
N GLN A 15 -2.56 -29.57 63.34
CA GLN A 15 -1.65 -28.42 63.31
C GLN A 15 -0.60 -28.54 62.21
N MET A 16 0.02 -29.72 62.04
CA MET A 16 1.00 -29.94 60.97
C MET A 16 0.38 -29.86 59.56
N GLU A 17 -0.85 -30.34 59.38
CA GLU A 17 -1.57 -30.22 58.10
C GLU A 17 -1.94 -28.76 57.79
N ARG A 18 -2.33 -27.95 58.79
CA ARG A 18 -2.57 -26.51 58.62
C ARG A 18 -1.29 -25.75 58.25
N GLU A 19 -0.17 -26.04 58.91
CA GLU A 19 1.13 -25.43 58.55
C GLU A 19 1.58 -25.84 57.14
N ARG A 20 1.39 -27.10 56.74
CA ARG A 20 1.68 -27.56 55.37
C ARG A 20 0.79 -26.86 54.34
N ALA A 21 -0.49 -26.69 54.63
CA ALA A 21 -1.44 -25.98 53.77
C ALA A 21 -1.08 -24.49 53.62
N GLU A 22 -0.66 -23.82 54.70
CA GLU A 22 -0.18 -22.43 54.65
C GLU A 22 1.12 -22.29 53.87
N ARG A 23 2.09 -23.19 54.07
CA ARG A 23 3.34 -23.21 53.28
C ARG A 23 3.07 -23.47 51.80
N ALA A 24 2.13 -24.38 51.48
CA ALA A 24 1.71 -24.66 50.11
C ALA A 24 1.03 -23.43 49.46
N ARG A 25 0.13 -22.75 50.17
CA ARG A 25 -0.49 -21.50 49.70
C ARG A 25 0.54 -20.40 49.46
N ARG A 26 1.46 -20.15 50.40
CA ARG A 26 2.53 -19.14 50.24
C ARG A 26 3.44 -19.46 49.06
N ARG A 27 3.78 -20.74 48.83
CA ARG A 27 4.57 -21.17 47.67
C ARG A 27 3.81 -21.00 46.35
N GLN A 28 2.52 -21.30 46.31
CA GLN A 28 1.66 -21.09 45.14
C GLN A 28 1.48 -19.61 44.80
N PHE A 29 1.25 -18.74 45.80
CA PHE A 29 1.19 -17.29 45.59
C PHE A 29 2.54 -16.73 45.11
N GLY A 30 3.67 -17.26 45.59
CA GLY A 30 5.00 -16.89 45.09
C GLY A 30 5.25 -17.31 43.62
N ILE A 31 4.82 -18.52 43.23
CA ILE A 31 4.97 -19.02 41.85
C ILE A 31 4.05 -18.28 40.87
N VAL A 32 2.78 -18.06 41.24
CA VAL A 32 1.81 -17.33 40.40
C VAL A 32 2.19 -15.85 40.30
N GLY A 33 2.60 -15.23 41.40
CA GLY A 33 3.11 -13.85 41.40
C GLY A 33 4.37 -13.69 40.53
N GLY A 34 5.30 -14.64 40.58
CA GLY A 34 6.50 -14.66 39.74
C GLY A 34 6.20 -14.79 38.25
N LEU A 35 5.25 -15.65 37.87
CA LEU A 35 4.83 -15.81 36.47
C LEU A 35 4.13 -14.55 35.93
N VAL A 36 3.24 -13.93 36.71
CA VAL A 36 2.57 -12.70 36.30
C VAL A 36 3.58 -11.55 36.15
N ALA A 37 4.52 -11.41 37.09
CA ALA A 37 5.58 -10.41 36.99
C ALA A 37 6.46 -10.63 35.75
N LEU A 38 6.84 -11.88 35.45
CA LEU A 38 7.61 -12.22 34.24
C LEU A 38 6.85 -11.88 32.96
N VAL A 39 5.56 -12.20 32.87
CA VAL A 39 4.72 -11.86 31.71
C VAL A 39 4.63 -10.35 31.54
N VAL A 40 4.41 -9.60 32.62
CA VAL A 40 4.38 -8.13 32.57
C VAL A 40 5.72 -7.57 32.09
N VAL A 41 6.84 -8.09 32.58
CA VAL A 41 8.19 -7.67 32.14
C VAL A 41 8.40 -7.98 30.66
N ILE A 42 7.99 -9.14 30.16
CA ILE A 42 8.11 -9.49 28.73
C ILE A 42 7.21 -8.59 27.88
N VAL A 43 5.98 -8.33 28.30
CA VAL A 43 5.05 -7.44 27.59
C VAL A 43 5.60 -6.00 27.57
N VAL A 44 6.07 -5.49 28.70
CA VAL A 44 6.72 -4.18 28.79
C VAL A 44 7.98 -4.14 27.94
N ALA A 45 8.82 -5.17 27.98
CA ALA A 45 10.02 -5.26 27.15
C ALA A 45 9.67 -5.31 25.65
N MET A 46 8.62 -6.02 25.24
CA MET A 46 8.14 -6.02 23.85
C MET A 46 7.58 -4.65 23.43
N ILE A 47 6.84 -3.98 24.30
CA ILE A 47 6.34 -2.62 24.06
C ILE A 47 7.51 -1.64 23.96
N VAL A 48 8.50 -1.75 24.85
CA VAL A 48 9.71 -0.92 24.84
C VAL A 48 10.53 -1.22 23.58
N VAL A 49 10.79 -2.47 23.20
CA VAL A 49 11.51 -2.83 21.96
C VAL A 49 10.77 -2.34 20.72
N ARG A 50 9.42 -2.35 20.73
CA ARG A 50 8.62 -1.81 19.63
C ARG A 50 8.62 -0.29 19.61
N ALA A 51 8.64 0.36 20.78
CA ALA A 51 8.69 1.81 20.94
C ALA A 51 10.09 2.39 20.68
N THR A 52 11.17 1.67 21.01
CA THR A 52 12.57 2.07 20.76
C THR A 52 13.01 1.76 19.33
N ARG A 53 12.30 0.88 18.61
CA ARG A 53 12.35 0.83 17.14
C ARG A 53 11.62 2.04 16.56
N HIS A 54 12.15 3.23 16.83
CA HIS A 54 11.89 4.42 16.05
C HIS A 54 12.33 4.14 14.61
N HIS A 55 11.41 3.60 13.80
CA HIS A 55 11.54 3.72 12.36
C HIS A 55 11.25 5.18 12.08
N ASN A 56 12.29 6.02 12.12
CA ASN A 56 12.20 7.30 11.44
C ASN A 56 11.76 6.97 10.02
N PRO A 57 10.60 7.48 9.55
CA PRO A 57 10.24 7.29 8.17
C PRO A 57 11.39 7.83 7.33
N ALA A 58 12.06 6.93 6.60
CA ALA A 58 13.17 7.33 5.77
C ALA A 58 12.61 8.25 4.69
N ALA A 59 13.18 9.44 4.56
CA ALA A 59 12.90 10.35 3.47
C ALA A 59 13.00 9.62 2.12
N ALA A 60 12.23 10.07 1.13
CA ALA A 60 12.29 9.49 -0.20
C ALA A 60 13.74 9.49 -0.73
N SER A 61 14.14 8.36 -1.31
CA SER A 61 15.47 8.15 -1.89
C SER A 61 15.35 7.61 -3.29
N ALA A 62 16.43 7.64 -4.08
CA ALA A 62 16.40 7.08 -5.43
C ALA A 62 16.03 5.59 -5.40
N ALA A 63 15.09 5.17 -6.25
CA ALA A 63 14.81 3.76 -6.44
C ALA A 63 16.02 3.07 -7.06
N SER A 64 16.29 1.82 -6.65
CA SER A 64 17.38 1.06 -7.26
C SER A 64 17.09 0.79 -8.74
N THR A 65 18.15 0.58 -9.52
CA THR A 65 18.04 0.22 -10.95
C THR A 65 17.23 -1.06 -11.16
N ALA A 66 17.32 -2.01 -10.22
CA ALA A 66 16.53 -3.24 -10.24
C ALA A 66 15.03 -2.97 -10.08
N ILE A 67 14.63 -2.14 -9.09
CA ILE A 67 13.23 -1.76 -8.87
C ILE A 67 12.69 -1.00 -10.09
N ALA A 68 13.43 0.00 -10.57
CA ALA A 68 13.05 0.77 -11.74
C ALA A 68 12.88 -0.12 -12.97
N GLY A 69 13.81 -1.05 -13.22
CA GLY A 69 13.77 -1.99 -14.33
C GLY A 69 12.58 -2.96 -14.26
N GLN A 70 12.28 -3.51 -13.08
CA GLN A 70 11.14 -4.41 -12.87
C GLN A 70 9.79 -3.73 -13.11
N VAL A 71 9.67 -2.46 -12.70
CA VAL A 71 8.46 -1.65 -12.96
C VAL A 71 8.35 -1.26 -14.42
N SER A 72 9.46 -0.88 -15.07
CA SER A 72 9.45 -0.43 -16.46
C SER A 72 9.32 -1.55 -17.49
N SER A 73 9.51 -2.81 -17.09
CA SER A 73 9.62 -3.95 -18.00
C SER A 73 8.90 -5.19 -17.47
N VAL A 74 7.65 -4.99 -17.03
CA VAL A 74 6.76 -6.11 -16.67
C VAL A 74 6.48 -6.96 -17.92
N PRO A 75 6.72 -8.29 -17.89
CA PRO A 75 6.48 -9.13 -19.05
C PRO A 75 5.01 -9.11 -19.49
N THR A 76 4.75 -9.04 -20.79
CA THR A 76 3.40 -9.01 -21.35
C THR A 76 2.57 -10.20 -20.92
N GLY A 77 3.15 -11.41 -20.88
CA GLY A 77 2.46 -12.61 -20.39
C GLY A 77 2.03 -12.55 -18.91
N ILE A 78 2.66 -11.71 -18.07
CA ILE A 78 2.20 -11.45 -16.71
C ILE A 78 1.01 -10.49 -16.73
N LEU A 79 1.10 -9.40 -17.50
CA LEU A 79 0.02 -8.44 -17.69
C LEU A 79 -1.23 -9.13 -18.27
N ASP A 80 -1.08 -9.92 -19.33
CA ASP A 80 -2.19 -10.58 -20.00
C ASP A 80 -2.91 -11.57 -19.07
N LYS A 81 -2.15 -12.37 -18.30
CA LYS A 81 -2.71 -13.31 -17.31
C LYS A 81 -3.39 -12.62 -16.13
N ALA A 82 -2.93 -11.41 -15.75
CA ALA A 82 -3.53 -10.68 -14.65
C ALA A 82 -4.95 -10.18 -14.98
N GLY A 83 -5.27 -9.94 -16.26
CA GLY A 83 -6.55 -9.35 -16.65
C GLY A 83 -6.71 -7.96 -16.02
N SER A 84 -7.86 -7.68 -15.41
CA SER A 84 -8.03 -6.49 -14.56
C SER A 84 -7.49 -6.68 -13.13
N GLY A 85 -7.13 -7.90 -12.73
CA GLY A 85 -6.66 -8.22 -11.38
C GLY A 85 -7.65 -7.89 -10.27
N GLY A 86 -8.95 -7.75 -10.59
CA GLY A 86 -9.98 -7.31 -9.65
C GLY A 86 -9.92 -5.81 -9.32
N ALA A 87 -9.16 -5.03 -10.08
CA ALA A 87 -9.05 -3.60 -9.89
C ALA A 87 -10.38 -2.89 -10.13
N SER A 88 -10.67 -1.86 -9.33
CA SER A 88 -11.82 -1.00 -9.56
C SER A 88 -11.68 -0.20 -10.86
N ALA A 89 -12.80 0.03 -11.54
CA ALA A 89 -12.82 0.82 -12.76
C ALA A 89 -12.73 2.32 -12.44
N PRO A 90 -12.01 3.12 -13.26
CA PRO A 90 -12.05 4.56 -13.22
C PRO A 90 -13.46 5.10 -13.44
N MET A 91 -13.82 6.16 -12.73
CA MET A 91 -15.14 6.80 -12.85
C MET A 91 -15.13 7.79 -14.02
N PRO A 92 -16.17 7.83 -14.86
CA PRO A 92 -16.26 8.82 -15.93
C PRO A 92 -16.41 10.24 -15.37
N ILE A 93 -15.88 11.22 -16.12
CA ILE A 93 -16.05 12.65 -15.88
C ILE A 93 -16.87 13.23 -17.02
N SER A 94 -17.98 13.89 -16.69
CA SER A 94 -18.88 14.51 -17.67
C SER A 94 -18.79 16.03 -17.61
N GLY A 95 -19.01 16.68 -18.76
CA GLY A 95 -19.13 18.15 -18.84
C GLY A 95 -17.82 18.93 -18.72
N GLN A 96 -16.67 18.27 -18.65
CA GLN A 96 -15.36 18.93 -18.58
C GLN A 96 -14.68 19.01 -19.95
N GLN A 97 -14.05 20.16 -20.24
CA GLN A 97 -13.17 20.30 -21.40
C GLN A 97 -11.99 19.32 -21.29
N ALA A 98 -11.53 18.78 -22.42
CA ALA A 98 -10.38 17.88 -22.43
C ALA A 98 -9.17 18.53 -21.76
N LEU A 99 -8.59 17.86 -20.76
CA LEU A 99 -7.34 18.30 -20.15
C LEU A 99 -6.20 17.88 -21.06
N THR A 100 -5.48 18.88 -21.58
CA THR A 100 -4.38 18.66 -22.51
C THR A 100 -3.19 19.53 -22.16
N SER A 101 -1.99 19.01 -22.40
CA SER A 101 -0.73 19.73 -22.22
C SER A 101 0.22 19.36 -23.35
N ASN A 102 0.78 20.39 -24.00
CA ASN A 102 1.62 20.26 -25.19
C ASN A 102 0.97 19.45 -26.33
N GLY A 103 -0.33 19.70 -26.57
CA GLY A 103 -1.11 19.04 -27.64
C GLY A 103 -1.43 17.57 -27.39
N LYS A 104 -1.14 17.03 -26.21
CA LYS A 104 -1.42 15.65 -25.82
C LYS A 104 -2.42 15.60 -24.67
N PRO A 105 -3.21 14.52 -24.51
CA PRO A 105 -3.95 14.27 -23.27
C PRO A 105 -3.02 14.38 -22.07
N GLU A 106 -3.46 15.09 -21.04
CA GLU A 106 -2.70 15.22 -19.79
C GLU A 106 -3.26 14.26 -18.75
N LEU A 107 -2.34 13.61 -18.04
CA LEU A 107 -2.62 12.74 -16.91
C LEU A 107 -2.10 13.43 -15.65
N LEU A 108 -3.01 13.99 -14.84
CA LEU A 108 -2.66 14.64 -13.59
C LEU A 108 -2.71 13.61 -12.46
N TYR A 109 -1.62 13.46 -11.72
CA TYR A 109 -1.60 12.70 -10.47
C TYR A 109 -1.42 13.67 -9.31
N VAL A 110 -2.25 13.55 -8.28
CA VAL A 110 -2.08 14.24 -7.00
C VAL A 110 -2.04 13.19 -5.89
N GLY A 111 -0.94 13.19 -5.15
CA GLY A 111 -0.70 12.26 -4.06
C GLY A 111 0.11 12.87 -2.92
N ALA A 112 0.32 12.06 -1.90
CA ALA A 112 1.16 12.40 -0.76
C ALA A 112 1.94 11.17 -0.30
N GLU A 113 3.22 11.33 0.03
CA GLU A 113 4.09 10.20 0.38
C GLU A 113 3.62 9.51 1.67
N TRP A 114 3.00 10.24 2.60
CA TRP A 114 2.41 9.67 3.81
C TRP A 114 1.22 8.75 3.55
N CYS A 115 0.52 8.89 2.43
CA CYS A 115 -0.75 8.21 2.16
C CYS A 115 -0.55 6.75 1.72
N PRO A 116 -1.10 5.75 2.44
CA PRO A 116 -0.96 4.35 2.07
C PRO A 116 -1.77 3.95 0.82
N TYR A 117 -2.88 4.63 0.52
CA TYR A 117 -3.61 4.40 -0.72
C TYR A 117 -2.82 4.90 -1.92
N CYS A 118 -2.15 6.07 -1.80
CA CYS A 118 -1.15 6.49 -2.80
C CYS A 118 -0.04 5.45 -2.92
N ALA A 119 0.41 4.90 -1.78
CA ALA A 119 1.48 3.92 -1.77
C ALA A 119 1.15 2.67 -2.59
N ALA A 120 -0.10 2.19 -2.54
CA ALA A 120 -0.58 1.14 -3.43
C ALA A 120 -0.61 1.61 -4.90
N GLU A 121 -1.28 2.74 -5.18
CA GLU A 121 -1.58 3.18 -6.55
C GLU A 121 -0.35 3.59 -7.39
N ARG A 122 0.74 4.03 -6.76
CA ARG A 122 1.96 4.41 -7.49
C ARG A 122 2.58 3.25 -8.27
N TRP A 123 2.44 2.02 -7.79
CA TRP A 123 2.96 0.83 -8.48
C TRP A 123 2.29 0.59 -9.83
N PRO A 124 0.95 0.40 -9.92
CA PRO A 124 0.29 0.19 -11.19
C PRO A 124 0.38 1.40 -12.11
N LEU A 125 0.36 2.64 -11.57
CA LEU A 125 0.53 3.84 -12.38
C LEU A 125 1.90 3.89 -13.05
N ALA A 126 2.97 3.56 -12.32
CA ALA A 126 4.32 3.52 -12.89
C ALA A 126 4.47 2.42 -13.96
N VAL A 127 3.87 1.24 -13.75
CA VAL A 127 3.85 0.15 -14.74
C VAL A 127 3.09 0.58 -15.99
N ALA A 128 1.90 1.18 -15.85
CA ALA A 128 1.08 1.62 -16.97
C ALA A 128 1.80 2.71 -17.80
N LEU A 129 2.32 3.76 -17.14
CA LEU A 129 3.06 4.83 -17.81
C LEU A 129 4.29 4.33 -18.57
N SER A 130 4.98 3.32 -18.04
CA SER A 130 6.15 2.71 -18.71
C SER A 130 5.81 2.01 -20.03
N ARG A 131 4.53 1.73 -20.31
CA ARG A 131 4.06 1.18 -21.59
C ARG A 131 3.89 2.26 -22.67
N PHE A 132 3.76 3.52 -22.28
CA PHE A 132 3.54 4.66 -23.19
C PHE A 132 4.73 5.62 -23.25
N GLY A 133 5.74 5.42 -22.41
CA GLY A 133 6.85 6.35 -22.32
C GLY A 133 7.94 5.88 -21.36
N LYS A 134 8.82 6.81 -20.99
CA LYS A 134 9.94 6.54 -20.09
C LYS A 134 9.81 7.39 -18.84
N LEU A 135 9.77 6.73 -17.69
CA LEU A 135 9.94 7.35 -16.37
C LEU A 135 11.43 7.37 -16.00
N THR A 136 11.89 8.51 -15.50
CA THR A 136 13.24 8.68 -14.95
C THR A 136 13.15 9.44 -13.63
N GLY A 137 14.14 9.30 -12.75
CA GLY A 137 14.14 9.96 -11.43
C GLY A 137 13.20 9.33 -10.40
N LEU A 138 12.70 8.12 -10.66
CA LEU A 138 11.81 7.40 -9.75
C LEU A 138 12.43 7.25 -8.36
N GLN A 139 11.69 7.66 -7.33
CA GLN A 139 12.11 7.52 -5.93
C GLN A 139 11.39 6.32 -5.30
N GLN A 140 11.87 5.91 -4.13
CA GLN A 140 11.26 4.94 -3.24
C GLN A 140 11.10 5.55 -1.84
N VAL A 141 9.99 5.20 -1.19
CA VAL A 141 9.61 5.70 0.14
C VAL A 141 8.70 4.69 0.82
N ARG A 142 8.38 4.90 2.10
CA ARG A 142 7.31 4.19 2.81
C ARG A 142 6.24 5.20 3.25
N SER A 143 4.97 4.80 3.19
CA SER A 143 3.89 5.60 3.77
C SER A 143 4.05 5.78 5.27
N ALA A 144 3.29 6.70 5.86
CA ALA A 144 3.37 6.98 7.29
C ALA A 144 3.15 5.72 8.14
N ALA A 145 3.87 5.65 9.26
CA ALA A 145 3.76 4.53 10.21
C ALA A 145 2.46 4.56 11.04
N THR A 146 1.73 5.68 11.02
CA THR A 146 0.58 5.97 11.89
C THR A 146 -0.77 5.90 11.17
N ASP A 147 -0.78 5.48 9.91
CA ASP A 147 -2.00 5.35 9.10
C ASP A 147 -2.52 3.89 9.08
N VAL A 148 -3.71 3.66 8.52
CA VAL A 148 -4.42 2.37 8.50
C VAL A 148 -3.58 1.23 7.91
N TYR A 149 -2.77 1.53 6.88
CA TYR A 149 -1.77 0.61 6.33
C TYR A 149 -0.36 1.16 6.57
N ALA A 150 0.08 1.06 7.83
CA ALA A 150 1.36 1.59 8.29
C ALA A 150 2.57 1.09 7.47
N ASN A 151 3.52 1.99 7.22
CA ASN A 151 4.83 1.68 6.62
C ASN A 151 4.76 0.96 5.25
N THR A 152 3.74 1.24 4.44
CA THR A 152 3.55 0.60 3.14
C THR A 152 4.68 0.99 2.18
N ALA A 153 5.46 0.01 1.72
CA ALA A 153 6.56 0.23 0.76
C ALA A 153 6.03 0.66 -0.61
N THR A 154 6.60 1.74 -1.14
CA THR A 154 6.15 2.31 -2.41
C THR A 154 7.24 3.11 -3.13
N LEU A 155 6.85 3.60 -4.30
CA LEU A 155 7.57 4.56 -5.12
C LEU A 155 7.19 5.99 -4.70
N SER A 156 7.88 6.99 -5.23
CA SER A 156 7.45 8.39 -5.16
C SER A 156 7.74 9.08 -6.51
N PHE A 157 6.79 9.92 -6.93
CA PHE A 157 6.91 10.67 -8.18
C PHE A 157 7.47 12.09 -7.98
N ALA A 158 7.87 12.47 -6.76
CA ALA A 158 8.30 13.83 -6.41
C ALA A 158 9.47 14.38 -7.24
N LYS A 159 10.30 13.50 -7.82
CA LYS A 159 11.46 13.85 -8.66
C LYS A 159 11.40 13.21 -10.05
N VAL A 160 10.24 12.74 -10.46
CA VAL A 160 10.10 12.03 -11.73
C VAL A 160 10.06 12.99 -12.91
N SER A 161 10.75 12.60 -13.98
CA SER A 161 10.56 13.14 -15.32
C SER A 161 9.97 12.06 -16.23
N TYR A 162 8.98 12.43 -17.03
CA TYR A 162 8.29 11.52 -17.95
C TYR A 162 8.36 12.02 -19.39
N THR A 163 8.74 11.12 -20.30
CA THR A 163 8.78 11.41 -21.74
C THR A 163 7.88 10.44 -22.48
N SER A 164 6.95 10.97 -23.27
CA SER A 164 6.03 10.17 -24.09
C SER A 164 5.56 10.94 -25.32
N LYS A 165 5.34 10.20 -26.41
CA LYS A 165 4.70 10.70 -27.64
C LYS A 165 3.17 10.75 -27.53
N TYR A 166 2.57 10.07 -26.56
CA TYR A 166 1.12 9.81 -26.52
C TYR A 166 0.39 10.66 -25.49
N LEU A 167 1.00 10.89 -24.33
CA LEU A 167 0.41 11.70 -23.27
C LEU A 167 1.45 12.58 -22.57
N THR A 168 0.97 13.52 -21.77
CA THR A 168 1.75 14.24 -20.77
C THR A 168 1.39 13.68 -19.40
N PHE A 169 2.38 13.43 -18.55
CA PHE A 169 2.16 13.04 -17.15
C PHE A 169 2.62 14.18 -16.25
N THR A 170 1.72 14.65 -15.40
CA THR A 170 1.95 15.76 -14.48
C THR A 170 1.78 15.24 -13.05
N PRO A 171 2.85 14.72 -12.43
CA PRO A 171 2.80 14.27 -11.05
C PRO A 171 2.90 15.45 -10.07
N ALA A 172 2.10 15.40 -9.01
CA ALA A 172 2.19 16.27 -7.85
C ALA A 172 2.15 15.44 -6.56
N GLU A 173 3.33 15.18 -6.00
CA GLU A 173 3.44 14.76 -4.60
C GLU A 173 3.40 16.03 -3.75
N ILE A 174 2.27 16.29 -3.08
CA ILE A 174 2.06 17.58 -2.42
C ILE A 174 2.56 17.59 -0.98
N GLN A 175 2.76 16.41 -0.38
CA GLN A 175 3.28 16.25 0.98
C GLN A 175 4.22 15.05 1.10
N ASP A 176 5.23 15.17 1.96
CA ASP A 176 6.16 14.09 2.31
C ASP A 176 5.55 13.14 3.37
N VAL A 177 6.33 12.17 3.84
CA VAL A 177 5.88 11.20 4.86
C VAL A 177 5.52 11.85 6.20
N ASP A 178 6.15 12.98 6.53
CA ASP A 178 5.88 13.77 7.74
C ASP A 178 4.75 14.80 7.53
N ARG A 179 4.06 14.75 6.38
CA ARG A 179 3.01 15.68 5.95
C ARG A 179 3.51 17.10 5.67
N LYS A 180 4.83 17.31 5.55
CA LYS A 180 5.40 18.60 5.17
C LYS A 180 5.15 18.85 3.68
N PRO A 181 4.91 20.10 3.25
CA PRO A 181 4.69 20.40 1.83
C PRO A 181 5.87 19.98 0.95
N LEU A 182 5.57 19.43 -0.24
CA LEU A 182 6.56 19.06 -1.27
C LEU A 182 6.36 19.85 -2.57
N THR A 183 5.18 19.72 -3.17
CA THR A 183 4.81 20.40 -4.44
C THR A 183 3.56 21.21 -4.23
N THR A 184 3.56 22.47 -4.70
CA THR A 184 2.37 23.31 -4.71
C THR A 184 1.57 23.09 -5.99
N LEU A 185 0.27 22.83 -5.86
CA LEU A 185 -0.61 22.71 -7.02
C LEU A 185 -0.84 24.09 -7.65
N THR A 186 -0.93 24.12 -8.97
CA THR A 186 -1.48 25.29 -9.69
C THR A 186 -2.97 25.44 -9.39
N ALA A 187 -3.56 26.61 -9.66
CA ALA A 187 -4.99 26.85 -9.45
C ALA A 187 -5.89 25.85 -10.21
N VAL A 188 -5.51 25.49 -11.44
CA VAL A 188 -6.24 24.51 -12.26
C VAL A 188 -6.17 23.11 -11.64
N GLN A 189 -4.97 22.66 -11.25
CA GLN A 189 -4.78 21.36 -10.61
C GLN A 189 -5.51 21.27 -9.27
N HIS A 190 -5.46 22.34 -8.45
CA HIS A 190 -6.18 22.42 -7.19
C HIS A 190 -7.69 22.33 -7.40
N ASN A 191 -8.24 23.04 -8.39
CA ASN A 191 -9.66 22.97 -8.72
C ASN A 191 -10.09 21.56 -9.16
N LEU A 192 -9.30 20.89 -10.00
CA LEU A 192 -9.57 19.50 -10.38
C LEU A 192 -9.51 18.58 -9.17
N PHE A 193 -8.47 18.70 -8.34
CA PHE A 193 -8.31 17.89 -7.14
C PHE A 193 -9.49 18.04 -6.17
N THR A 194 -10.04 19.24 -5.99
CA THR A 194 -11.17 19.46 -5.08
C THR A 194 -12.52 19.10 -5.71
N THR A 195 -12.81 19.57 -6.93
CA THR A 195 -14.14 19.43 -7.54
C THR A 195 -14.35 18.06 -8.20
N VAL A 196 -13.30 17.51 -8.79
CA VAL A 196 -13.31 16.19 -9.44
C VAL A 196 -12.73 15.14 -8.50
N GLY A 197 -11.66 15.43 -7.76
CA GLY A 197 -11.05 14.46 -6.84
C GLY A 197 -11.71 14.40 -5.45
N GLY A 198 -12.57 15.36 -5.10
CA GLY A 198 -13.13 15.46 -3.75
C GLY A 198 -12.10 15.83 -2.67
N GLY A 199 -10.88 16.22 -3.05
CA GLY A 199 -9.76 16.48 -2.15
C GLY A 199 -9.14 15.22 -1.53
N GLY A 200 -9.47 14.02 -2.04
CA GLY A 200 -8.99 12.74 -1.53
C GLY A 200 -7.78 12.18 -2.30
N PHE A 201 -6.96 11.38 -1.63
CA PHE A 201 -5.78 10.75 -2.21
C PHE A 201 -5.93 9.23 -2.38
N PRO A 202 -5.29 8.63 -3.40
CA PRO A 202 -4.70 9.29 -4.57
C PRO A 202 -5.80 9.87 -5.47
N PHE A 203 -5.48 10.94 -6.19
CA PHE A 203 -6.29 11.43 -7.29
C PHE A 203 -5.52 11.30 -8.60
N ILE A 204 -6.13 10.66 -9.59
CA ILE A 204 -5.63 10.62 -10.97
C ILE A 204 -6.74 11.11 -11.88
N ASP A 205 -6.48 12.19 -12.62
CA ASP A 205 -7.32 12.63 -13.72
C ASP A 205 -6.75 12.11 -15.04
N PHE A 206 -7.65 11.58 -15.87
CA PHE A 206 -7.38 11.06 -17.20
C PHE A 206 -7.96 12.01 -18.24
N GLY A 207 -7.25 13.10 -18.54
CA GLY A 207 -7.62 14.02 -19.62
C GLY A 207 -8.99 14.69 -19.43
N ASN A 208 -9.47 14.85 -18.19
CA ASN A 208 -10.85 15.22 -17.87
C ASN A 208 -11.91 14.29 -18.50
N ARG A 209 -11.62 12.99 -18.60
CA ARG A 209 -12.55 11.96 -19.12
C ARG A 209 -12.84 10.87 -18.11
N TYR A 210 -11.84 10.49 -17.32
CA TYR A 210 -11.99 9.55 -16.23
C TYR A 210 -11.20 10.01 -15.01
N ARG A 211 -11.56 9.50 -13.83
CA ARG A 211 -10.80 9.69 -12.60
C ARG A 211 -10.63 8.41 -11.80
N ILE A 212 -9.54 8.34 -11.06
CA ILE A 212 -9.35 7.47 -9.90
C ILE A 212 -9.23 8.37 -8.68
N SER A 213 -9.99 8.08 -7.62
CA SER A 213 -10.03 8.87 -6.37
C SER A 213 -9.63 8.07 -5.13
N THR A 214 -9.16 6.83 -5.32
CA THR A 214 -8.65 5.95 -4.27
C THR A 214 -7.77 4.86 -4.90
N ALA A 215 -7.08 4.03 -4.12
CA ALA A 215 -6.31 2.92 -4.66
C ALA A 215 -7.23 1.92 -5.41
N THR A 216 -6.80 1.44 -6.58
CA THR A 216 -7.60 0.51 -7.39
C THR A 216 -7.59 -0.92 -6.86
N TYR A 217 -6.73 -1.22 -5.88
CA TYR A 217 -6.64 -2.50 -5.20
C TYR A 217 -6.37 -2.31 -3.69
N ASP A 218 -6.58 -3.37 -2.90
CA ASP A 218 -6.39 -3.32 -1.44
C ASP A 218 -4.91 -3.09 -1.06
N PRO A 219 -4.56 -1.96 -0.41
CA PRO A 219 -3.19 -1.72 0.06
C PRO A 219 -2.71 -2.75 1.10
N GLY A 220 -3.63 -3.44 1.79
CA GLY A 220 -3.33 -4.53 2.72
C GLY A 220 -2.50 -5.66 2.11
N LEU A 221 -2.57 -5.85 0.79
CA LEU A 221 -1.75 -6.83 0.07
C LEU A 221 -0.24 -6.52 0.15
N LEU A 222 0.14 -5.26 0.38
CA LEU A 222 1.54 -4.83 0.48
C LEU A 222 2.11 -4.93 1.91
N LYS A 223 1.30 -5.34 2.88
CA LYS A 223 1.67 -5.36 4.30
C LYS A 223 2.93 -6.20 4.53
N GLY A 224 3.92 -5.58 5.17
CA GLY A 224 5.17 -6.24 5.56
C GLY A 224 6.15 -6.49 4.42
N LEU A 225 5.81 -6.11 3.18
CA LEU A 225 6.73 -6.22 2.05
C LEU A 225 7.65 -4.99 1.97
N ASP A 226 8.83 -5.21 1.39
CA ASP A 226 9.70 -4.14 0.92
C ASP A 226 9.54 -3.90 -0.59
N GLN A 227 10.16 -2.83 -1.08
CA GLN A 227 10.07 -2.41 -2.46
C GLN A 227 10.63 -3.46 -3.43
N ALA A 228 11.67 -4.20 -3.05
CA ALA A 228 12.28 -5.23 -3.89
C ALA A 228 11.37 -6.46 -4.01
N GLN A 229 10.70 -6.85 -2.92
CA GLN A 229 9.71 -7.92 -2.91
C GLN A 229 8.47 -7.56 -3.75
N ILE A 230 8.00 -6.31 -3.63
CA ILE A 230 6.87 -5.82 -4.43
C ILE A 230 7.24 -5.77 -5.92
N ALA A 231 8.36 -5.11 -6.26
CA ALA A 231 8.82 -5.03 -7.65
C ALA A 231 9.12 -6.42 -8.24
N GLY A 232 9.75 -7.31 -7.45
CA GLY A 232 10.01 -8.69 -7.84
C GLY A 232 8.76 -9.55 -8.04
N SER A 233 7.61 -9.17 -7.46
CA SER A 233 6.34 -9.86 -7.71
C SER A 233 5.84 -9.67 -9.15
N LEU A 234 6.22 -8.57 -9.82
CA LEU A 234 5.83 -8.26 -11.20
C LEU A 234 6.49 -9.16 -12.25
N ALA A 235 7.50 -9.93 -11.85
CA ALA A 235 8.13 -10.93 -12.71
C ALA A 235 7.49 -12.34 -12.57
N LYS A 236 6.55 -12.54 -11.64
CA LYS A 236 6.07 -13.87 -11.23
C LYS A 236 4.57 -14.04 -11.46
N SER A 237 4.20 -14.99 -12.31
CA SER A 237 2.79 -15.35 -12.56
C SER A 237 2.15 -15.94 -11.32
N GLY A 238 0.89 -15.60 -11.03
CA GLY A 238 0.09 -16.23 -9.96
C GLY A 238 0.36 -15.72 -8.54
N ASN A 239 1.26 -14.76 -8.36
CA ASN A 239 1.43 -14.07 -7.08
C ASN A 239 0.32 -13.02 -6.89
N LYS A 240 -0.39 -13.04 -5.75
CA LYS A 240 -1.52 -12.11 -5.48
C LYS A 240 -1.14 -10.63 -5.60
N VAL A 241 0.03 -10.23 -5.10
CA VAL A 241 0.53 -8.84 -5.19
C VAL A 241 0.83 -8.46 -6.63
N GLY A 242 1.56 -9.31 -7.34
CA GLY A 242 1.89 -9.11 -8.75
C GLY A 242 0.63 -9.03 -9.63
N THR A 243 -0.34 -9.92 -9.42
CA THR A 243 -1.63 -9.92 -10.13
C THR A 243 -2.43 -8.65 -9.86
N ALA A 244 -2.51 -8.19 -8.60
CA ALA A 244 -3.27 -6.98 -8.26
C ALA A 244 -2.65 -5.72 -8.89
N ILE A 245 -1.32 -5.59 -8.84
CA ILE A 245 -0.60 -4.45 -9.44
C ILE A 245 -0.67 -4.52 -10.98
N ALA A 246 -0.38 -5.67 -11.58
CA ALA A 246 -0.42 -5.85 -13.04
C ALA A 246 -1.83 -5.63 -13.60
N GLY A 247 -2.85 -6.11 -12.90
CA GLY A 247 -4.25 -5.93 -13.29
C GLY A 247 -4.71 -4.47 -13.18
N SER A 248 -4.36 -3.81 -12.07
CA SER A 248 -4.58 -2.37 -11.90
C SER A 248 -3.86 -1.57 -13.00
N ALA A 249 -2.63 -1.95 -13.34
CA ALA A 249 -1.88 -1.33 -14.42
C ALA A 249 -2.58 -1.52 -15.79
N ASN A 250 -3.21 -2.66 -16.04
CA ASN A 250 -4.00 -2.88 -17.26
C ASN A 250 -5.24 -2.01 -17.30
N VAL A 251 -5.91 -1.78 -16.17
CA VAL A 251 -7.04 -0.85 -16.09
C VAL A 251 -6.60 0.57 -16.42
N ILE A 252 -5.53 1.07 -15.80
CA ILE A 252 -4.95 2.38 -16.12
C ILE A 252 -4.51 2.45 -17.59
N THR A 253 -3.91 1.38 -18.11
CA THR A 253 -3.49 1.29 -19.52
C THR A 253 -4.69 1.41 -20.46
N ALA A 254 -5.77 0.66 -20.22
CA ALA A 254 -6.98 0.72 -21.02
C ALA A 254 -7.60 2.12 -21.02
N THR A 255 -7.60 2.79 -19.87
CA THR A 255 -8.06 4.19 -19.78
C THR A 255 -7.18 5.14 -20.59
N ILE A 256 -5.85 4.95 -20.57
CA ILE A 256 -4.93 5.72 -21.43
C ILE A 256 -5.15 5.38 -22.91
N CYS A 257 -5.43 4.13 -23.28
CA CYS A 257 -5.75 3.73 -24.66
C CYS A 257 -6.99 4.44 -25.20
N ALA A 258 -8.05 4.55 -24.39
CA ALA A 258 -9.24 5.32 -24.74
C ALA A 258 -8.92 6.80 -25.00
N LEU A 259 -8.04 7.41 -24.19
CA LEU A 259 -7.60 8.81 -24.38
C LEU A 259 -6.73 9.02 -25.63
N THR A 260 -5.93 8.02 -25.96
CA THR A 260 -4.91 8.09 -27.02
C THR A 260 -5.38 7.53 -28.34
N LYS A 261 -6.67 7.15 -28.45
CA LYS A 261 -7.26 6.53 -29.64
C LYS A 261 -6.49 5.27 -30.05
N ASP A 262 -6.30 4.37 -29.08
CA ASP A 262 -5.61 3.08 -29.25
C ASP A 262 -4.13 3.18 -29.65
N GLN A 263 -3.41 4.21 -29.17
CA GLN A 263 -1.97 4.37 -29.45
C GLN A 263 -1.11 4.29 -28.17
N PRO A 264 -0.01 3.49 -28.16
CA PRO A 264 0.52 2.71 -29.29
C PRO A 264 -0.27 1.42 -29.52
N VAL A 265 -0.41 1.05 -30.80
CA VAL A 265 -1.08 -0.20 -31.22
C VAL A 265 -0.53 -1.44 -30.50
N SER A 266 0.79 -1.53 -30.30
CA SER A 266 1.44 -2.65 -29.62
C SER A 266 1.00 -2.85 -28.17
N VAL A 267 0.43 -1.82 -27.54
CA VAL A 267 -0.11 -1.85 -26.19
C VAL A 267 -1.63 -1.97 -26.23
N CYS A 268 -2.28 -1.05 -26.96
CA CYS A 268 -3.72 -0.87 -26.90
C CYS A 268 -4.51 -1.95 -27.62
N LYS A 269 -3.94 -2.61 -28.65
CA LYS A 269 -4.63 -3.69 -29.37
C LYS A 269 -4.44 -5.08 -28.74
N SER A 270 -3.84 -5.19 -27.56
CA SER A 270 -3.82 -6.49 -26.87
C SER A 270 -5.23 -6.90 -26.46
N ALA A 271 -5.54 -8.20 -26.53
CA ALA A 271 -6.89 -8.71 -26.24
C ALA A 271 -7.34 -8.35 -24.81
N THR A 272 -6.42 -8.40 -23.85
CA THR A 272 -6.67 -8.03 -22.46
C THR A 272 -7.04 -6.55 -22.33
N ILE A 273 -6.29 -5.65 -22.99
CA ILE A 273 -6.55 -4.21 -22.92
C ILE A 273 -7.88 -3.86 -23.60
N GLN A 274 -8.13 -4.37 -24.81
CA GLN A 274 -9.38 -4.16 -25.52
C GLN A 274 -10.61 -4.66 -24.74
N THR A 275 -10.47 -5.75 -23.99
CA THR A 275 -11.54 -6.26 -23.15
C THR A 275 -11.86 -5.31 -22.00
N ILE A 276 -10.83 -4.79 -21.33
CA ILE A 276 -11.01 -3.84 -20.22
C ILE A 276 -11.53 -2.50 -20.72
N GLU A 277 -11.00 -2.00 -21.83
CA GLU A 277 -11.40 -0.71 -22.43
C GLU A 277 -12.89 -0.70 -22.81
N ARG A 278 -13.38 -1.79 -23.44
CA ARG A 278 -14.82 -1.93 -23.74
C ARG A 278 -15.68 -1.87 -22.48
N ALA A 279 -15.21 -2.42 -21.36
CA ALA A 279 -15.95 -2.37 -20.10
C ALA A 279 -16.00 -0.96 -19.49
N LEU A 280 -15.01 -0.09 -19.77
CA LEU A 280 -15.05 1.32 -19.37
C LEU A 280 -16.18 2.07 -20.08
N GLY A 281 -16.38 1.83 -21.37
CA GLY A 281 -17.44 2.44 -22.17
C GLY A 281 -18.86 1.98 -21.81
N ALA A 282 -19.00 0.78 -21.25
CA ALA A 282 -20.28 0.25 -20.78
C ALA A 282 -20.71 0.81 -19.40
N SER A 283 -19.82 1.53 -18.71
CA SER A 283 -20.03 2.05 -17.35
C SER A 283 -20.33 3.56 -17.31
N GLY A 284 -20.44 4.20 -18.49
CA GLY A 284 -20.67 5.64 -18.66
C GLY A 284 -22.08 6.00 -19.11
#